data_AF-A0A2N4U0V3-F1
#
_entry.id   AF-A0A2N4U0V3-F1
#
_cell.length_a   1.000
_cell.length_b   1.000
_cell.length_c   1.000
_cell.angle_alpha   90.00
_cell.angle_beta   90.00
_cell.angle_gamma   90.00
#
_symmetry.space_group_name_H-M   'P 1'
#
loop_
_entity.id
_entity.type
_entity.pdbx_description
1 polymer ?
#
loop_
_entity_poly.entity_id
_entity_poly.type
_entity_poly.pdbx_seq_one_letter_code
_entity_poly.pdbx_strand_id
1 'polypeptide(L)'
;MQGKAIYTNNCAACHGESLQGQPNWRERMPNGKLPAPPHDKTGHTWHHPDAMLVDMVRNGLVPGKTAPAGYVSDMPAYGGILSDDEIIAVLTYIKSTWPPKVLEAQKEVTLQRQN
;
A
#
# COMPACT_ATOMS: atom_id res chain seq x y z
N MET A 1 2.91 -15.83 9.89
CA MET A 1 2.36 -16.47 8.67
C MET A 1 1.06 -15.82 8.17
N GLN A 2 0.25 -15.21 9.03
CA GLN A 2 -1.05 -14.63 8.66
C GLN A 2 -0.98 -13.51 7.61
N GLY A 3 -0.02 -12.58 7.70
CA GLY A 3 0.10 -11.45 6.76
C GLY A 3 0.25 -11.83 5.28
N LYS A 4 1.05 -12.87 4.98
CA LYS A 4 1.20 -13.39 3.60
C LYS A 4 -0.13 -13.96 3.07
N ALA A 5 -0.85 -14.72 3.88
CA ALA A 5 -2.14 -15.28 3.49
C ALA A 5 -3.17 -14.17 3.23
N ILE A 6 -3.21 -13.14 4.10
CA ILE A 6 -4.06 -11.96 3.88
C ILE A 6 -3.70 -11.27 2.56
N TYR A 7 -2.40 -11.07 2.29
CA TYR A 7 -1.94 -10.47 1.04
C TYR A 7 -2.39 -11.28 -0.18
N THR A 8 -2.17 -12.59 -0.17
CA THR A 8 -2.57 -13.47 -1.29
C THR A 8 -4.06 -13.39 -1.57
N ASN A 9 -4.89 -13.38 -0.52
CA ASN A 9 -6.35 -13.44 -0.67
C ASN A 9 -6.98 -12.08 -1.01
N ASN A 10 -6.36 -10.97 -0.61
CA ASN A 10 -6.99 -9.64 -0.69
C ASN A 10 -6.24 -8.66 -1.60
N CYS A 11 -4.92 -8.77 -1.73
CA CYS A 11 -4.10 -7.73 -2.35
C CYS A 11 -3.49 -8.18 -3.69
N ALA A 12 -3.10 -9.44 -3.78
CA ALA A 12 -2.32 -9.98 -4.89
C ALA A 12 -3.03 -9.90 -6.26
N ALA A 13 -4.37 -9.89 -6.29
CA ALA A 13 -5.14 -9.77 -7.53
C ALA A 13 -4.83 -8.48 -8.32
N CYS A 14 -4.43 -7.40 -7.62
CA CYS A 14 -4.03 -6.14 -8.25
C CYS A 14 -2.52 -5.89 -8.10
N HIS A 15 -1.96 -6.12 -6.92
CA HIS A 15 -0.55 -5.82 -6.64
C HIS A 15 0.43 -6.94 -7.05
N GLY A 16 -0.10 -8.03 -7.61
CA GLY A 16 0.66 -9.19 -8.06
C GLY A 16 1.10 -10.11 -6.90
N GLU A 17 1.19 -11.40 -7.18
CA GLU A 17 1.59 -12.43 -6.20
C GLU A 17 2.99 -12.20 -5.61
N SER A 18 3.87 -11.55 -6.39
CA SER A 18 5.25 -11.21 -6.02
C SER A 18 5.42 -9.73 -5.70
N LEU A 19 4.32 -9.00 -5.41
CA LEU A 19 4.32 -7.58 -5.08
C LEU A 19 4.78 -6.66 -6.23
N GLN A 20 4.81 -7.17 -7.46
CA GLN A 20 5.35 -6.50 -8.63
C GLN A 20 4.42 -5.42 -9.23
N GLY A 21 3.18 -5.33 -8.76
CA GLY A 21 2.18 -4.42 -9.28
C GLY A 21 1.73 -4.75 -10.70
N GLN A 22 0.95 -3.83 -11.27
CA GLN A 22 0.55 -3.88 -12.67
C GLN A 22 1.63 -3.21 -13.56
N PRO A 23 1.74 -3.63 -14.85
CA PRO A 23 2.62 -2.96 -15.80
C PRO A 23 2.23 -1.49 -15.97
N ASN A 24 3.21 -0.64 -16.30
CA ASN A 24 3.02 0.79 -16.55
C ASN A 24 2.26 1.52 -15.42
N TRP A 25 2.46 1.13 -14.15
CA TRP A 25 1.74 1.68 -13.00
C TRP A 25 1.89 3.19 -12.77
N ARG A 26 2.84 3.83 -13.46
CA ARG A 26 3.04 5.29 -13.46
C ARG A 26 2.29 6.01 -14.59
N GLU A 27 1.68 5.28 -15.51
CA GLU A 27 0.92 5.81 -16.64
C GLU A 27 -0.58 5.64 -16.38
N ARG A 28 -1.37 6.66 -16.69
CA ARG A 28 -2.83 6.57 -16.53
C ARG A 28 -3.41 5.65 -17.61
N MET A 29 -4.31 4.78 -17.18
CA MET A 29 -5.13 3.96 -18.08
C MET A 29 -6.14 4.84 -18.85
N PRO A 30 -6.79 4.32 -19.90
CA PRO A 30 -7.82 5.06 -20.64
C PRO A 30 -8.98 5.59 -19.77
N ASN A 31 -9.27 4.93 -18.65
CA ASN A 31 -10.26 5.36 -17.67
C ASN A 31 -9.76 6.49 -16.73
N GLY A 32 -8.53 7.00 -16.94
CA GLY A 32 -7.93 8.08 -16.18
C GLY A 32 -7.28 7.66 -14.85
N LYS A 33 -7.42 6.41 -14.40
CA LYS A 33 -6.86 5.92 -13.12
C LYS A 33 -5.43 5.39 -13.31
N LEU A 34 -4.66 5.36 -12.22
CA LEU A 34 -3.35 4.70 -12.20
C LEU A 34 -3.52 3.21 -11.88
N PRO A 35 -2.78 2.30 -12.54
CA PRO A 35 -2.72 0.89 -12.16
C PRO A 35 -2.17 0.70 -10.74
N ALA A 36 -2.39 -0.48 -10.18
CA ALA A 36 -1.89 -0.83 -8.86
C ALA A 36 -0.34 -0.81 -8.84
N PRO A 37 0.29 0.00 -7.97
CA PRO A 37 1.74 0.08 -7.91
C PRO A 37 2.37 -1.20 -7.33
N PRO A 38 3.65 -1.47 -7.60
CA PRO A 38 4.41 -2.46 -6.88
C PRO A 38 4.44 -2.14 -5.38
N HIS A 39 4.36 -3.18 -4.57
CA HIS A 39 4.63 -3.11 -3.15
C HIS A 39 6.06 -3.51 -2.79
N ASP A 40 6.87 -3.93 -3.76
CA ASP A 40 8.31 -4.16 -3.58
C ASP A 40 9.14 -2.86 -3.60
N LYS A 41 10.47 -3.01 -3.60
CA LYS A 41 11.43 -1.88 -3.62
C LYS A 41 11.28 -0.94 -4.82
N THR A 42 10.66 -1.37 -5.92
CA THR A 42 10.52 -0.58 -7.16
C THR A 42 9.31 0.35 -7.15
N GLY A 43 8.40 0.12 -6.19
CA GLY A 43 7.17 0.87 -6.00
C GLY A 43 7.32 2.18 -5.23
N HIS A 44 6.18 2.70 -4.76
CA HIS A 44 6.11 3.96 -4.02
C HIS A 44 5.72 3.79 -2.54
N THR A 45 5.17 2.64 -2.15
CA THR A 45 4.59 2.37 -0.83
C THR A 45 5.44 2.85 0.35
N TRP A 46 6.76 2.63 0.30
CA TRP A 46 7.70 2.94 1.37
C TRP A 46 7.96 4.44 1.59
N HIS A 47 7.42 5.33 0.74
CA HIS A 47 7.47 6.79 0.95
C HIS A 47 6.35 7.29 1.86
N HIS A 48 5.50 6.42 2.38
CA HIS A 48 4.40 6.77 3.26
C HIS A 48 4.65 6.30 4.70
N PRO A 49 4.28 7.10 5.71
CA PRO A 49 4.39 6.69 7.11
C PRO A 49 3.37 5.61 7.45
N ASP A 50 3.67 4.79 8.47
CA ASP A 50 2.82 3.64 8.86
C ASP A 50 1.35 4.02 9.09
N ALA A 51 1.08 5.15 9.78
CA ALA A 51 -0.29 5.61 10.02
C ALA A 51 -1.07 5.89 8.71
N MET A 52 -0.39 6.43 7.69
CA MET A 52 -0.99 6.69 6.39
C MET A 52 -1.23 5.40 5.61
N LEU A 53 -0.31 4.43 5.70
CA LEU A 53 -0.49 3.11 5.09
C LEU A 53 -1.68 2.35 5.71
N VAL A 54 -1.84 2.38 7.04
CA VAL A 54 -2.99 1.81 7.72
C VAL A 54 -4.29 2.50 7.28
N ASP A 55 -4.29 3.84 7.19
CA ASP A 55 -5.47 4.60 6.75
C ASP A 55 -5.85 4.29 5.30
N MET A 56 -4.87 4.16 4.40
CA MET A 56 -5.08 3.75 3.01
C MET A 56 -5.69 2.36 2.89
N VAL A 57 -5.20 1.37 3.65
CA VAL A 57 -5.77 0.02 3.62
C VAL A 57 -7.18 0.03 4.21
N ARG A 58 -7.38 0.69 5.36
CA ARG A 58 -8.68 0.71 6.03
C ARG A 58 -9.75 1.43 5.20
N ASN A 59 -9.42 2.62 4.70
CA ASN A 59 -10.41 3.56 4.16
C ASN A 59 -10.29 3.77 2.63
N GLY A 60 -9.33 3.12 1.97
CA GLY A 60 -8.99 3.39 0.59
C GLY A 60 -8.21 4.70 0.40
N LEU A 61 -8.00 5.08 -0.86
CA LEU A 61 -7.35 6.36 -1.21
C LEU A 61 -8.40 7.48 -1.21
N VAL A 62 -8.50 8.17 -0.07
CA VAL A 62 -9.43 9.28 0.16
C VAL A 62 -8.81 10.60 -0.32
N PRO A 63 -9.41 11.28 -1.32
CA PRO A 63 -8.89 12.54 -1.85
C PRO A 63 -8.80 13.63 -0.78
N GLY A 64 -7.67 14.34 -0.75
CA GLY A 64 -7.38 15.38 0.25
C GLY A 64 -6.94 14.85 1.62
N LYS A 65 -6.95 13.52 1.83
CA LYS A 65 -6.49 12.90 3.08
C LYS A 65 -5.32 11.95 2.84
N THR A 66 -5.55 10.84 2.14
CA THR A 66 -4.51 9.84 1.82
C THR A 66 -4.06 9.90 0.36
N ALA A 67 -4.72 10.71 -0.46
CA ALA A 67 -4.35 10.97 -1.85
C ALA A 67 -4.55 12.45 -2.22
N PRO A 68 -3.97 12.94 -3.33
CA PRO A 68 -4.22 14.30 -3.82
C PRO A 68 -5.72 14.59 -4.03
N ALA A 69 -6.09 15.87 -4.01
CA ALA A 69 -7.47 16.27 -4.31
C ALA A 69 -7.89 15.78 -5.71
N GLY A 70 -9.12 15.26 -5.82
CA GLY A 70 -9.66 14.70 -7.05
C GLY A 70 -9.06 13.35 -7.50
N TYR A 71 -8.18 12.72 -6.70
CA TYR A 71 -7.63 11.42 -7.05
C TYR A 71 -8.70 10.32 -7.04
N VAL A 72 -8.70 9.45 -8.05
CA VAL A 72 -9.65 8.32 -8.14
C VAL A 72 -8.84 7.02 -8.23
N SER A 73 -9.16 6.06 -7.37
CA SER A 73 -8.48 4.76 -7.29
C SER A 73 -9.47 3.61 -7.44
N ASP A 74 -8.96 2.46 -7.89
CA ASP A 74 -9.68 1.17 -7.83
C ASP A 74 -9.40 0.41 -6.52
N MET A 75 -8.50 0.89 -5.66
CA MET A 75 -8.21 0.24 -4.37
C MET A 75 -9.40 0.37 -3.42
N PRO A 76 -10.03 -0.74 -3.01
CA PRO A 76 -11.16 -0.71 -2.10
C PRO A 76 -10.72 -0.40 -0.66
N ALA A 77 -11.68 0.00 0.17
CA ALA A 77 -11.51 0.13 1.61
C ALA A 77 -11.70 -1.23 2.30
N TYR A 78 -10.78 -1.62 3.20
CA TYR A 78 -10.82 -2.91 3.89
C TYR A 78 -11.32 -2.85 5.34
N GLY A 79 -11.69 -1.68 5.86
CA GLY A 79 -12.07 -1.52 7.27
C GLY A 79 -13.33 -2.29 7.73
N GLY A 80 -14.11 -2.85 6.81
CA GLY A 80 -15.21 -3.78 7.10
C GLY A 80 -14.93 -5.24 6.71
N ILE A 81 -13.72 -5.53 6.22
CA ILE A 81 -13.30 -6.85 5.70
C ILE A 81 -12.17 -7.42 6.56
N LEU A 82 -11.22 -6.57 6.95
CA LEU A 82 -10.06 -6.91 7.76
C LEU A 82 -10.12 -6.16 9.09
N SER A 83 -9.75 -6.85 10.17
CA SER A 83 -9.49 -6.24 11.46
C SER A 83 -8.20 -5.41 11.45
N ASP A 84 -8.03 -4.56 12.46
CA ASP A 84 -6.84 -3.73 12.65
C ASP A 84 -5.55 -4.56 12.66
N ASP A 85 -5.56 -5.66 13.40
CA ASP A 85 -4.41 -6.58 13.50
C ASP A 85 -4.10 -7.24 12.16
N GLU A 86 -5.11 -7.55 11.35
CA GLU A 86 -4.92 -8.10 10.01
C GLU A 86 -4.35 -7.07 9.03
N ILE A 87 -4.79 -5.81 9.13
CA ILE A 87 -4.23 -4.69 8.37
C ILE A 87 -2.74 -4.50 8.74
N ILE A 88 -2.40 -4.52 10.03
CA ILE A 88 -1.01 -4.45 10.48
C ILE A 88 -0.22 -5.67 10.01
N ALA A 89 -0.79 -6.87 10.06
CA ALA A 89 -0.13 -8.10 9.64
C ALA A 89 0.20 -8.08 8.13
N VAL A 90 -0.71 -7.63 7.27
CA VAL A 90 -0.47 -7.56 5.83
C VAL A 90 0.57 -6.48 5.48
N LEU A 91 0.51 -5.31 6.13
CA LEU A 91 1.53 -4.28 5.96
C LEU A 91 2.90 -4.76 6.43
N THR A 92 2.97 -5.46 7.57
CA THR A 92 4.22 -6.06 8.06
C THR A 92 4.79 -7.05 7.07
N TYR A 93 3.96 -7.88 6.44
CA TYR A 93 4.40 -8.78 5.37
C TYR A 93 4.96 -8.01 4.17
N ILE A 94 4.26 -6.98 3.68
CA ILE A 94 4.76 -6.13 2.59
C ILE A 94 6.14 -5.55 2.94
N LYS A 95 6.26 -4.95 4.13
CA LYS A 95 7.52 -4.35 4.64
C LYS A 95 8.66 -5.36 4.73
N SER A 96 8.36 -6.62 5.06
CA SER A 96 9.36 -7.69 5.18
C SER A 96 10.05 -8.05 3.85
N THR A 97 9.47 -7.65 2.71
CA THR A 97 10.06 -7.90 1.39
C THR A 97 11.07 -6.83 0.98
N TRP A 98 11.15 -5.73 1.72
CA TRP A 98 12.01 -4.60 1.38
C TRP A 98 13.47 -4.86 1.79
N PRO A 99 14.45 -4.46 0.96
CA PRO A 99 15.84 -4.43 1.37
C PRO A 99 16.05 -3.54 2.60
N PRO A 100 17.05 -3.81 3.46
CA PRO A 100 17.27 -3.06 4.71
C PRO A 100 17.29 -1.53 4.53
N LYS A 101 17.90 -1.04 3.45
CA LYS A 101 17.96 0.41 3.15
C LYS A 101 16.57 1.03 2.91
N VAL A 102 15.66 0.30 2.26
CA VAL A 102 14.29 0.78 1.99
C VAL A 102 13.46 0.74 3.26
N LEU A 103 13.65 -0.29 4.10
CA LEU A 103 12.99 -0.39 5.39
C LEU A 103 13.41 0.76 6.32
N GLU A 104 14.70 1.11 6.37
CA GLU A 104 15.17 2.23 7.19
C GLU A 104 14.63 3.58 6.67
N ALA A 105 14.65 3.81 5.35
CA ALA A 105 14.06 5.02 4.78
C ALA A 105 12.57 5.17 5.12
N GLN A 106 11.79 4.08 5.09
CA GLN A 106 10.38 4.12 5.46
C GLN A 106 10.17 4.37 6.96
N LYS A 107 11.06 3.82 7.79
CA LYS A 107 11.06 4.08 9.24
C LYS A 107 11.34 5.56 9.53
N GLU A 108 12.29 6.17 8.83
CA GLU A 108 12.55 7.62 8.94
C GLU A 108 11.31 8.45 8.57
N VAL A 109 10.64 8.13 7.45
CA VAL A 109 9.38 8.78 7.05
C VAL A 109 8.30 8.64 8.14
N THR A 110 8.19 7.46 8.75
CA THR A 110 7.24 7.21 9.84
C THR A 110 7.54 8.08 11.05
N LEU A 111 8.81 8.17 11.47
CA LEU A 111 9.22 8.97 12.63
C LEU A 111 9.09 10.48 12.39
N GLN A 112 9.39 10.97 11.19
CA GLN A 112 9.28 12.39 10.86
C GLN A 112 7.84 12.92 10.89
N ARG A 113 6.85 12.06 10.62
CA ARG A 113 5.41 12.39 10.62
C ARG A 113 4.73 12.22 11.98
N GLN A 114 5.45 11.75 12.99
CA GLN A 114 4.97 11.62 14.37
C GLN A 114 5.37 12.81 15.26
N ASN A 115 6.26 13.68 14.75
CA ASN A 115 6.69 14.93 15.37
C ASN A 115 5.96 16.13 14.77
#